data_AF-A0A3T1B7M5-F1
#
_entry.id   AF-A0A3T1B7M5-F1
#
_cell.length_a   1.000
_cell.length_b   1.000
_cell.length_c   1.000
_cell.angle_alpha   90.00
_cell.angle_beta   90.00
_cell.angle_gamma   90.00
#
_symmetry.space_group_name_H-M   'P 1'
#
loop_
_entity.id
_entity.type
_entity.pdbx_description
1 polymer ?
#
loop_
_entity_poly.entity_id
_entity_poly.type
_entity_poly.pdbx_seq_one_letter_code
_entity_poly.pdbx_strand_id
1 'polypeptide(L)'
;MFAQMTLAQIGEGEQIAAVAETSASTIAIREIATELLGQWQSEKATMTAWLTDWDQPLTANKDQGLHAGHGDLHALQPGDIDGLKAARGADLDRIAVALLLGNLHNTMETLRMQADGGSYPEATNLAATMTTTRQGQIQRLLALASG
;
A
#
# COMPACT_ATOMS: atom_id res chain seq x y z
N MET A 1 2.48 -1.01 -16.41
CA MET A 1 3.28 -0.97 -15.17
C MET A 1 2.48 -0.51 -13.96
N PHE A 2 1.82 0.66 -13.98
CA PHE A 2 1.01 1.16 -12.84
C PHE A 2 0.17 0.08 -12.15
N ALA A 3 -0.75 -0.57 -12.88
CA ALA A 3 -1.65 -1.57 -12.29
C ALA A 3 -0.89 -2.72 -11.60
N GLN A 4 0.12 -3.29 -12.26
CA GLN A 4 0.92 -4.39 -11.70
C GLN A 4 1.73 -3.97 -10.46
N MET A 5 2.36 -2.79 -10.50
CA MET A 5 3.14 -2.25 -9.39
C MET A 5 2.25 -1.95 -8.18
N THR A 6 1.13 -1.29 -8.42
CA THR A 6 0.18 -0.94 -7.37
C THR A 6 -0.52 -2.17 -6.81
N LEU A 7 -0.81 -3.21 -7.61
CA LEU A 7 -1.28 -4.50 -7.10
C LEU A 7 -0.27 -5.15 -6.15
N ALA A 8 1.03 -5.10 -6.46
CA ALA A 8 2.08 -5.62 -5.60
C ALA A 8 2.18 -4.83 -4.28
N GLN A 9 2.22 -3.50 -4.36
CA GLN A 9 2.27 -2.61 -3.19
C GLN A 9 1.05 -2.76 -2.28
N ILE A 10 -0.15 -2.93 -2.86
CA ILE A 10 -1.35 -3.26 -2.08
C ILE A 10 -1.19 -4.61 -1.38
N GLY A 11 -0.66 -5.63 -2.05
CA GLY A 11 -0.45 -6.95 -1.44
C GLY A 11 0.53 -6.94 -0.26
N GLU A 12 1.54 -6.05 -0.29
CA GLU A 12 2.42 -5.77 0.86
C GLU A 12 1.64 -5.09 2.00
N GLY A 13 0.88 -4.05 1.68
CA GLY A 13 0.03 -3.32 2.62
C GLY A 13 -0.99 -4.20 3.32
N GLU A 14 -1.67 -5.10 2.58
CA GLU A 14 -2.67 -6.03 3.10
C GLU A 14 -2.10 -6.94 4.19
N GLN A 15 -0.85 -7.38 4.06
CA GLN A 15 -0.20 -8.22 5.08
C GLN A 15 -0.02 -7.46 6.41
N ILE A 16 0.31 -6.17 6.35
CA ILE A 16 0.46 -5.31 7.52
C ILE A 16 -0.93 -5.03 8.12
N ALA A 17 -1.86 -4.57 7.29
CA ALA A 17 -3.20 -4.17 7.71
C ALA A 17 -4.00 -5.32 8.32
N ALA A 18 -3.89 -6.54 7.80
CA ALA A 18 -4.58 -7.71 8.38
C ALA A 18 -4.11 -8.03 9.81
N VAL A 19 -2.81 -7.87 10.10
CA VAL A 19 -2.29 -8.04 11.47
C VAL A 19 -2.76 -6.89 12.35
N ALA A 20 -2.67 -5.65 11.87
CA ALA A 20 -3.11 -4.47 12.61
C ALA A 20 -4.60 -4.51 12.96
N GLU A 21 -5.47 -4.84 12.00
CA GLU A 21 -6.93 -4.97 12.19
C GLU A 21 -7.28 -5.92 13.34
N THR A 22 -6.59 -7.05 13.42
CA THR A 22 -6.93 -8.12 14.38
C THR A 22 -6.21 -7.98 15.72
N SER A 23 -5.03 -7.36 15.75
CA SER A 23 -4.11 -7.47 16.87
C SER A 23 -3.64 -6.13 17.47
N ALA A 24 -3.92 -5.00 16.82
CA ALA A 24 -3.58 -3.69 17.39
C ALA A 24 -4.34 -3.47 18.70
N SER A 25 -3.71 -2.85 19.70
CA SER A 25 -4.36 -2.47 20.95
C SER A 25 -5.22 -1.22 20.80
N THR A 26 -4.76 -0.26 20.01
CA THR A 26 -5.45 1.00 19.76
C THR A 26 -6.58 0.83 18.75
N ILE A 27 -7.82 1.18 19.15
CA ILE A 27 -9.03 1.07 18.30
C ILE A 27 -8.84 1.81 16.97
N ALA A 28 -8.33 3.04 17.01
CA ALA A 28 -8.15 3.85 15.80
C ALA A 28 -7.16 3.24 14.78
N ILE A 29 -6.19 2.43 15.23
CA ILE A 29 -5.27 1.69 14.35
C ILE A 29 -6.02 0.53 13.67
N ARG A 30 -6.90 -0.18 14.40
CA ARG A 30 -7.75 -1.21 13.80
C ARG A 30 -8.69 -0.63 12.76
N GLU A 31 -9.32 0.51 13.07
CA GLU A 31 -10.26 1.18 12.16
C GLU A 31 -9.61 1.60 10.84
N ILE A 32 -8.43 2.24 10.89
CA ILE A 32 -7.72 2.61 9.66
C ILE A 32 -7.23 1.38 8.88
N ALA A 33 -6.85 0.29 9.57
CA ALA A 33 -6.48 -0.96 8.91
C ALA A 33 -7.66 -1.60 8.17
N THR A 34 -8.84 -1.67 8.79
CA THR A 34 -10.07 -2.16 8.14
C THR A 34 -10.46 -1.27 6.95
N GLU A 35 -10.36 0.05 7.08
CA GLU A 35 -10.61 0.99 5.99
C GLU A 35 -9.70 0.73 4.78
N LEU A 36 -8.39 0.59 5.04
CA LEU A 36 -7.39 0.29 4.01
C LEU A 36 -7.69 -1.03 3.30
N LEU A 37 -8.00 -2.10 4.04
CA LEU A 37 -8.35 -3.40 3.46
C LEU A 37 -9.57 -3.30 2.54
N GLY A 38 -10.63 -2.64 2.98
CA GLY A 38 -11.84 -2.47 2.17
C GLY A 38 -11.60 -1.64 0.90
N GLN A 39 -10.83 -0.56 1.01
CA GLN A 39 -10.47 0.28 -0.13
C GLN A 39 -9.62 -0.49 -1.14
N TRP A 40 -8.57 -1.15 -0.67
CA TRP A 40 -7.63 -1.91 -1.49
C TRP A 40 -8.31 -3.05 -2.25
N GLN A 41 -9.32 -3.71 -1.69
CA GLN A 41 -10.11 -4.70 -2.44
C GLN A 41 -10.76 -4.10 -3.69
N SER A 42 -11.35 -2.91 -3.57
CA SER A 42 -12.00 -2.22 -4.70
C SER A 42 -10.98 -1.77 -5.75
N GLU A 43 -9.84 -1.25 -5.30
CA GLU A 43 -8.74 -0.82 -6.19
C GLU A 43 -8.13 -2.00 -6.95
N LYS A 44 -7.88 -3.12 -6.27
CA LYS A 44 -7.39 -4.35 -6.88
C LYS A 44 -8.36 -4.89 -7.92
N ALA A 45 -9.66 -4.92 -7.60
CA ALA A 45 -10.68 -5.41 -8.53
C ALA A 45 -10.66 -4.59 -9.84
N THR A 46 -10.57 -3.27 -9.71
CA THR A 46 -10.49 -2.34 -10.85
C THR A 46 -9.25 -2.61 -11.71
N MET A 47 -8.07 -2.64 -11.09
CA MET A 47 -6.80 -2.86 -11.82
C MET A 47 -6.68 -4.27 -12.41
N THR A 48 -7.24 -5.28 -11.73
CA THR A 48 -7.28 -6.67 -12.22
C THR A 48 -8.18 -6.78 -13.45
N ALA A 49 -9.34 -6.11 -13.45
CA ALA A 49 -10.22 -6.06 -14.60
C ALA A 49 -9.50 -5.45 -15.81
N TRP A 50 -8.84 -4.30 -15.64
CA TRP A 50 -8.06 -3.69 -16.72
C TRP A 50 -6.98 -4.62 -17.28
N LEU A 51 -6.18 -5.24 -16.41
CA LEU A 51 -5.12 -6.14 -16.86
C LEU A 51 -5.68 -7.36 -17.60
N THR A 52 -6.83 -7.89 -17.15
CA THR A 52 -7.52 -8.99 -17.82
C THR A 52 -8.03 -8.57 -19.19
N ASP A 53 -8.69 -7.41 -19.29
CA ASP A 53 -9.23 -6.88 -20.54
C ASP A 53 -8.12 -6.58 -21.56
N TRP A 54 -6.92 -6.22 -21.09
CA TRP A 54 -5.75 -5.95 -21.93
C TRP A 54 -4.89 -7.17 -22.24
N ASP A 55 -5.29 -8.37 -21.79
CA ASP A 55 -4.50 -9.61 -21.88
C ASP A 55 -3.07 -9.43 -21.33
N GLN A 56 -2.97 -8.74 -20.18
CA GLN A 56 -1.72 -8.44 -19.48
C GLN A 56 -1.59 -9.27 -18.19
N PRO A 57 -0.37 -9.65 -17.79
CA PRO A 57 -0.16 -10.36 -16.54
C PRO A 57 -0.47 -9.47 -15.33
N LEU A 58 -0.97 -10.08 -14.24
CA LEU A 58 -1.25 -9.39 -12.97
C LEU A 58 0.01 -8.94 -12.23
N THR A 59 1.14 -9.59 -12.52
CA THR A 59 2.44 -9.27 -11.95
C THR A 59 3.31 -8.62 -13.01
N ALA A 60 4.15 -7.66 -12.60
CA ALA A 60 5.15 -7.11 -13.48
C ALA A 60 6.22 -8.18 -13.76
N ASN A 61 6.75 -8.19 -14.98
CA ASN A 61 7.76 -9.16 -15.35
C ASN A 61 9.08 -8.83 -14.62
N LYS A 62 9.64 -9.81 -13.90
CA LYS A 62 10.85 -9.63 -13.07
C LYS A 62 12.09 -9.23 -13.89
N ASP A 63 12.11 -9.58 -15.18
CA ASP A 63 13.20 -9.24 -16.10
C ASP A 63 13.18 -7.77 -16.55
N GLN A 64 12.06 -7.06 -16.36
CA GLN A 64 11.96 -5.61 -16.64
C GLN A 64 12.42 -4.78 -15.44
N GLY A 65 13.62 -5.07 -14.92
CA GLY A 65 14.45 -4.13 -14.15
C GLY A 65 13.81 -3.49 -12.91
N LEU A 66 12.78 -4.09 -12.33
CA LEU A 66 12.24 -3.62 -11.06
C LEU A 66 13.19 -4.13 -9.97
N HIS A 67 13.83 -3.19 -9.27
CA HIS A 67 14.62 -3.34 -8.03
C HIS A 67 16.16 -3.36 -8.09
N ALA A 68 16.83 -3.13 -9.24
CA ALA A 68 18.31 -3.14 -9.25
C ALA A 68 19.00 -1.80 -8.88
N GLY A 69 18.27 -0.69 -8.69
CA GLY A 69 18.92 0.64 -8.66
C GLY A 69 18.39 1.70 -7.70
N HIS A 70 17.28 1.46 -6.99
CA HIS A 70 16.82 2.37 -5.95
C HIS A 70 16.84 1.63 -4.64
N GLY A 71 17.78 2.00 -3.76
CA GLY A 71 17.72 1.63 -2.36
C GLY A 71 16.44 2.22 -1.78
N ASP A 72 15.35 1.47 -1.90
CA ASP A 72 14.09 1.82 -1.27
C ASP A 72 14.26 1.50 0.21
N LEU A 73 14.73 2.49 0.96
CA LEU A 73 14.96 2.45 2.39
C LEU A 73 13.70 2.05 3.19
N HIS A 74 12.54 1.88 2.54
CA HIS A 74 11.26 1.49 3.14
C HIS A 74 10.56 0.32 2.43
N ALA A 75 11.22 -0.39 1.51
CA ALA A 75 10.62 -1.60 0.94
C ALA A 75 10.39 -2.66 2.03
N LEU A 76 9.17 -3.17 2.12
CA LEU A 76 8.78 -4.16 3.12
C LEU A 76 9.69 -5.39 3.03
N GLN A 77 10.47 -5.63 4.07
CA GLN A 77 11.31 -6.82 4.16
C GLN A 77 10.52 -7.98 4.77
N PRO A 78 10.84 -9.25 4.43
CA PRO A 78 10.17 -10.39 5.04
C PRO A 78 10.20 -10.38 6.58
N GLY A 79 11.32 -9.93 7.17
CA GLY A 79 11.47 -9.83 8.62
C GLY A 79 10.58 -8.79 9.30
N ASP A 80 10.08 -7.80 8.55
CA ASP A 80 9.22 -6.74 9.10
C ASP A 80 7.84 -7.29 9.50
N ILE A 81 7.27 -8.16 8.66
CA ILE A 81 5.99 -8.82 8.94
C ILE A 81 6.11 -9.80 10.10
N ASP A 82 7.22 -10.54 10.18
CA ASP A 82 7.47 -11.44 11.31
C ASP A 82 7.63 -10.66 12.61
N GLY A 83 8.36 -9.54 12.58
CA GLY A 83 8.47 -8.61 13.70
C GLY A 83 7.11 -8.06 14.16
N LEU A 84 6.27 -7.63 13.22
CA LEU A 84 4.91 -7.17 13.49
C LEU A 84 4.06 -8.27 14.15
N LYS A 85 4.11 -9.50 13.63
CA LYS A 85 3.36 -10.65 14.19
C LYS A 85 3.86 -11.08 15.57
N ALA A 86 5.12 -10.82 15.90
CA ALA A 86 5.70 -11.13 17.20
C ALA A 86 5.41 -10.06 18.26
N ALA A 87 5.26 -8.80 17.85
CA ALA A 87 5.02 -7.66 18.75
C ALA A 87 3.63 -7.71 19.41
N ARG A 88 3.46 -7.04 20.55
CA ARG A 88 2.16 -6.97 21.26
C ARG A 88 1.93 -5.58 21.84
N GLY A 89 0.66 -5.23 22.05
CA GLY A 89 0.27 -3.96 22.65
C GLY A 89 0.87 -2.75 21.91
N ALA A 90 1.40 -1.80 22.67
CA ALA A 90 1.97 -0.57 22.12
C ALA A 90 3.14 -0.78 21.13
N ASP A 91 3.91 -1.88 21.27
CA ASP A 91 4.97 -2.19 20.31
C ASP A 91 4.38 -2.62 18.95
N LEU A 92 3.32 -3.42 18.96
CA LEU A 92 2.63 -3.81 17.74
C LEU A 92 2.02 -2.58 17.06
N ASP A 93 1.34 -1.73 17.84
CA ASP A 93 0.73 -0.49 17.34
C ASP A 93 1.76 0.40 16.63
N ARG A 94 2.93 0.59 17.25
CA ARG A 94 4.03 1.38 16.68
C ARG A 94 4.55 0.78 15.38
N ILE A 95 4.82 -0.52 15.37
CA ILE A 95 5.33 -1.21 14.17
C ILE A 95 4.30 -1.17 13.05
N ALA A 96 3.02 -1.44 13.35
CA ALA A 96 1.93 -1.38 12.38
C ALA A 96 1.84 0.00 11.72
N VAL A 97 1.82 1.08 12.52
CA VAL A 97 1.75 2.45 12.00
C VAL A 97 2.98 2.79 11.16
N ALA A 98 4.19 2.43 11.60
CA ALA A 98 5.42 2.68 10.85
C ALA A 98 5.43 1.97 9.49
N LEU A 99 5.04 0.68 9.46
CA LEU A 99 4.99 -0.10 8.22
C LEU A 99 3.89 0.38 7.26
N LEU A 100 2.69 0.72 7.78
CA LEU A 100 1.62 1.29 6.96
C LEU A 100 2.02 2.64 6.37
N LEU A 101 2.68 3.51 7.14
CA LEU A 101 3.21 4.77 6.62
C LEU A 101 4.23 4.55 5.51
N GLY A 102 5.19 3.64 5.71
CA GLY A 102 6.18 3.28 4.69
C GLY A 102 5.53 2.79 3.40
N ASN A 103 4.60 1.84 3.49
CA ASN A 103 3.88 1.29 2.34
C ASN A 103 3.08 2.37 1.59
N LEU A 104 2.33 3.21 2.31
CA LEU A 104 1.54 4.29 1.70
C LEU A 104 2.43 5.32 1.02
N HIS A 105 3.52 5.76 1.67
CA HIS A 105 4.48 6.70 1.09
C HIS A 105 5.16 6.15 -0.15
N ASN A 106 5.62 4.90 -0.13
CA ASN A 106 6.26 4.26 -1.28
C ASN A 106 5.30 4.13 -2.47
N THR A 107 4.02 3.90 -2.20
CA THR A 107 3.00 3.86 -3.24
C THR A 107 2.82 5.22 -3.92
N MET A 108 2.97 6.35 -3.21
CA MET A 108 2.73 7.70 -3.76
C MET A 108 3.54 8.00 -5.03
N GLU A 109 4.79 7.53 -5.12
CA GLU A 109 5.60 7.78 -6.32
C GLU A 109 5.03 7.06 -7.54
N THR A 110 4.53 5.84 -7.37
CA THR A 110 3.86 5.09 -8.45
C THR A 110 2.60 5.80 -8.92
N LEU A 111 1.83 6.38 -8.01
CA LEU A 111 0.62 7.13 -8.33
C LEU A 111 0.95 8.42 -9.07
N ARG A 112 1.96 9.16 -8.60
CA ARG A 112 2.40 10.41 -9.22
C ARG A 112 2.85 10.17 -10.66
N MET A 113 3.68 9.16 -10.90
CA MET A 113 4.11 8.79 -12.25
C MET A 113 2.92 8.48 -13.17
N GLN A 114 1.91 7.75 -12.67
CA GLN A 114 0.72 7.44 -13.46
C GLN A 114 -0.15 8.67 -13.70
N ALA A 115 -0.36 9.52 -12.70
CA ALA A 115 -1.18 10.71 -12.82
C ALA A 115 -0.58 11.73 -13.81
N ASP A 116 0.75 11.89 -13.79
CA ASP A 116 1.45 12.88 -14.62
C ASP A 116 1.77 12.37 -16.04
N GLY A 117 2.02 11.06 -16.19
CA GLY A 117 2.55 10.47 -17.42
C GLY A 117 1.68 9.40 -18.08
N GLY A 118 0.54 9.06 -17.48
CA GLY A 118 -0.35 8.01 -17.98
C GLY A 118 -1.15 8.42 -19.22
N SER A 119 -1.31 7.49 -20.17
CA SER A 119 -2.10 7.71 -21.39
C SER A 119 -3.54 7.19 -21.32
N TYR A 120 -3.84 6.31 -20.35
CA TYR A 120 -5.18 5.75 -20.16
C TYR A 120 -5.96 6.59 -19.11
N PRO A 121 -7.02 7.35 -19.51
CA PRO A 121 -7.67 8.33 -18.64
C PRO A 121 -8.24 7.78 -17.34
N GLU A 122 -8.75 6.55 -17.34
CA GLU A 122 -9.33 5.93 -16.16
C GLU A 122 -8.24 5.56 -15.15
N ALA A 123 -7.05 5.15 -15.62
CA ALA A 123 -5.91 4.91 -14.74
C ALA A 123 -5.29 6.20 -14.20
N THR A 124 -5.25 7.29 -14.98
CA THR A 124 -4.79 8.60 -14.46
C THR A 124 -5.75 9.13 -13.39
N ASN A 125 -7.06 9.00 -13.61
CA ASN A 125 -8.08 9.41 -12.63
C ASN A 125 -8.03 8.55 -11.35
N LEU A 126 -7.89 7.22 -11.47
CA LEU A 126 -7.70 6.34 -10.32
C LEU A 126 -6.46 6.75 -9.52
N ALA A 127 -5.32 6.97 -10.19
CA ALA A 127 -4.08 7.39 -9.54
C ALA A 127 -4.22 8.74 -8.80
N ALA A 128 -4.92 9.71 -9.38
CA ALA A 128 -5.21 10.99 -8.73
C ALA A 128 -6.09 10.81 -7.49
N THR A 129 -7.18 10.05 -7.60
CA THR A 129 -8.09 9.74 -6.48
C THR A 129 -7.34 9.06 -5.33
N MET A 130 -6.56 8.04 -5.68
CA MET A 130 -5.73 7.31 -4.75
C MET A 130 -4.70 8.19 -4.03
N THR A 131 -4.10 9.15 -4.74
CA THR A 131 -3.12 10.10 -4.18
C THR A 131 -3.76 10.91 -3.07
N THR A 132 -4.95 11.48 -3.30
CA THR A 132 -5.68 12.24 -2.28
C THR A 132 -6.07 11.36 -1.09
N THR A 133 -6.59 10.16 -1.34
CA THR A 133 -7.01 9.27 -0.25
C THR A 133 -5.83 8.83 0.62
N ARG A 134 -4.72 8.42 0.00
CA ARG A 134 -3.51 8.00 0.72
C ARG A 134 -2.87 9.13 1.51
N GLN A 135 -2.92 10.38 1.03
CA GLN A 135 -2.49 11.55 1.82
C GLN A 135 -3.30 11.69 3.11
N GLY A 136 -4.63 11.53 3.04
CA GLY A 136 -5.48 11.58 4.23
C GLY A 136 -5.16 10.45 5.23
N GLN A 137 -4.91 9.24 4.72
CA GLN A 137 -4.53 8.10 5.54
C GLN A 137 -3.16 8.29 6.21
N ILE A 138 -2.17 8.78 5.47
CA ILE A 138 -0.85 9.15 6.00
C ILE A 138 -1.00 10.16 7.14
N GLN A 139 -1.80 11.23 6.96
CA GLN A 139 -2.00 12.23 8.00
C GLN A 139 -2.64 11.65 9.27
N ARG A 140 -3.63 10.76 9.12
CA ARG A 140 -4.26 10.07 10.25
C ARG A 140 -3.28 9.15 10.99
N LEU A 141 -2.45 8.40 10.26
CA LEU A 141 -1.42 7.54 10.84
C LEU A 141 -0.33 8.36 11.56
N LEU A 142 0.11 9.48 10.99
CA LEU A 142 1.06 10.39 11.63
C LEU A 142 0.50 10.95 12.94
N ALA A 143 -0.78 11.33 12.97
CA ALA A 143 -1.44 11.77 14.20
C ALA A 143 -1.42 10.66 15.27
N LEU A 144 -1.70 9.41 14.87
CA LEU A 144 -1.63 8.25 15.76
C LEU A 144 -0.21 7.91 16.23
N ALA A 145 0.82 8.18 15.43
CA ALA A 145 2.22 7.99 15.84
C ALA A 145 2.71 9.05 16.83
N SER A 146 2.05 10.21 16.89
CA SER A 146 2.43 11.35 17.74
C SER A 146 1.71 11.44 19.08
N GLY A 147 0.66 10.63 19.28
CA GLY A 147 -0.15 10.56 20.51
C GLY A 147 0.23 9.38 21.39
#